data_AF-B0SM71-F1
#
_entry.id   AF-B0SM71-F1
#
_cell.length_a   1.000
_cell.length_b   1.000
_cell.length_c   1.000
_cell.angle_alpha   90.00
_cell.angle_beta   90.00
_cell.angle_gamma   90.00
#
_symmetry.space_group_name_H-M   'P 1'
#
loop_
_entity.id
_entity.type
_entity.pdbx_description
1 polymer ?
#
loop_
_entity_poly.entity_id
_entity_poly.type
_entity_poly.pdbx_seq_one_letter_code
_entity_poly.pdbx_strand_id
1 'polypeptide(L)'
;MVSRDYALRQFYSAVIVKRSLCPQNIDLALLSGSYHTSTLKGSCDRTSFYKNSEKSLRSCKSLHTHVEKKDLVVCINEILFYPCETIQKANSALRPNFPICRGLFGPGPGTPLSM
;
A
#
# COMPACT_ATOMS: atom_id res chain seq x y z
N MET A 1 18.16 2.71 0.96
CA MET A 1 16.83 3.22 1.32
C MET A 1 16.45 4.38 0.38
N VAL A 2 15.18 4.76 0.31
CA VAL A 2 14.66 5.92 -0.44
C VAL A 2 13.58 6.61 0.37
N SER A 3 13.34 7.90 0.17
CA SER A 3 12.27 8.60 0.88
C SER A 3 10.89 8.02 0.55
N ARG A 4 9.96 8.12 1.50
CA ARG A 4 8.57 7.69 1.31
C ARG A 4 7.90 8.42 0.16
N ASP A 5 8.15 9.71 0.01
CA ASP A 5 7.60 10.50 -1.11
C ASP A 5 8.11 10.01 -2.46
N TYR A 6 9.40 9.68 -2.54
CA TYR A 6 9.97 9.05 -3.73
C TYR A 6 9.29 7.71 -4.01
N ALA A 7 9.14 6.86 -2.99
CA ALA A 7 8.50 5.56 -3.12
C ALA A 7 7.02 5.65 -3.55
N LEU A 8 6.27 6.60 -3.01
CA LEU A 8 4.89 6.87 -3.43
C LEU A 8 4.81 7.33 -4.89
N ARG A 9 5.72 8.20 -5.33
CA ARG A 9 5.78 8.60 -6.75
C ARG A 9 6.04 7.42 -7.67
N GLN A 10 6.95 6.53 -7.29
CA GLN A 10 7.23 5.30 -8.06
C GLN A 10 6.03 4.36 -8.07
N PHE A 11 5.36 4.19 -6.92
CA PHE A 11 4.13 3.42 -6.81
C PHE A 11 3.01 3.95 -7.72
N TYR A 12 2.70 5.24 -7.68
CA TYR A 12 1.68 5.82 -8.55
C TYR A 12 2.08 5.79 -10.02
N SER A 13 3.37 5.90 -10.34
CA SER A 13 3.87 5.71 -11.71
C SER A 13 3.59 4.29 -12.20
N ALA A 14 3.83 3.28 -11.38
CA ALA A 14 3.51 1.88 -11.70
C ALA A 14 2.00 1.67 -11.88
N VAL A 15 1.16 2.33 -11.08
CA VAL A 15 -0.31 2.31 -11.23
C VAL A 15 -0.75 2.92 -12.56
N ILE A 16 -0.15 4.04 -12.98
CA ILE A 16 -0.44 4.67 -14.27
C ILE A 16 -0.02 3.75 -15.43
N VAL A 17 1.16 3.13 -15.34
CA VAL A 17 1.59 2.14 -16.33
C VAL A 17 0.61 0.96 -16.36
N LYS A 18 0.21 0.44 -15.20
CA LYS A 18 -0.75 -0.67 -15.10
C LYS A 18 -2.09 -0.31 -15.75
N ARG A 19 -2.57 0.92 -15.55
CA ARG A 19 -3.77 1.45 -16.20
C ARG A 19 -3.68 1.41 -17.72
N SER A 20 -2.52 1.71 -18.30
CA SER A 20 -2.32 1.64 -19.76
C SER A 20 -2.26 0.21 -20.31
N LEU A 21 -1.97 -0.78 -19.46
CA LEU A 21 -1.85 -2.19 -19.84
C LEU A 21 -3.16 -2.98 -19.68
N CYS A 22 -4.16 -2.41 -18.99
CA CYS A 22 -5.41 -3.07 -18.69
C CYS A 22 -6.60 -2.35 -19.37
N PRO A 23 -7.77 -3.01 -19.50
CA PRO A 23 -8.96 -2.38 -20.07
C PRO A 23 -9.48 -1.24 -19.18
N GLN A 24 -10.05 -0.18 -19.78
CA GLN A 24 -10.48 1.03 -19.05
C GLN A 24 -11.55 0.79 -17.97
N ASN A 25 -12.31 -0.31 -18.06
CA ASN A 25 -13.34 -0.64 -17.08
C ASN A 25 -12.77 -0.96 -15.68
N ILE A 26 -11.46 -1.19 -15.55
CA ILE A 26 -10.81 -1.42 -14.26
C ILE A 26 -10.30 -0.15 -13.57
N ASP A 27 -10.34 1.01 -14.24
CA ASP A 27 -9.71 2.25 -13.78
C ASP A 27 -10.14 2.64 -12.36
N LEU A 28 -11.44 2.59 -12.09
CA LEU A 28 -11.99 2.98 -10.79
C LEU A 28 -11.58 2.02 -9.68
N ALA A 29 -11.56 0.72 -9.96
CA ALA A 29 -11.11 -0.30 -9.01
C ALA A 29 -9.60 -0.18 -8.73
N LEU A 30 -8.80 0.02 -9.79
CA LEU A 30 -7.35 0.21 -9.69
C LEU A 30 -7.01 1.46 -8.87
N LEU A 31 -7.58 2.62 -9.21
CA LEU A 31 -7.35 3.87 -8.49
C LEU A 31 -7.81 3.80 -7.03
N SER A 32 -8.97 3.18 -6.78
CA SER A 32 -9.47 2.94 -5.42
C SER A 32 -8.50 2.07 -4.62
N GLY A 33 -8.08 0.93 -5.17
CA GLY A 33 -7.09 0.05 -4.54
C GLY A 33 -5.79 0.78 -4.23
N SER A 34 -5.28 1.57 -5.18
CA SER A 34 -4.07 2.37 -4.98
C SER A 34 -4.21 3.42 -3.88
N TYR A 35 -5.37 4.08 -3.79
CA TYR A 35 -5.66 5.00 -2.70
C TYR A 35 -5.67 4.28 -1.35
N HIS A 36 -6.32 3.12 -1.23
CA HIS A 36 -6.36 2.36 0.02
C HIS A 36 -5.01 1.80 0.45
N THR A 37 -4.17 1.40 -0.51
CA THR A 37 -2.81 0.91 -0.26
C THR A 37 -1.89 2.01 0.28
N SER A 38 -2.05 3.26 -0.19
CA SER A 38 -1.17 4.39 0.14
C SER A 38 -1.68 5.28 1.29
N THR A 39 -2.96 5.17 1.64
CA THR A 39 -3.61 6.02 2.64
C THR A 39 -3.49 5.46 4.05
N LEU A 40 -3.10 6.35 4.97
CA LEU A 40 -2.78 6.04 6.38
C LEU A 40 -3.99 6.02 7.32
N LYS A 41 -5.16 6.44 6.82
CA LYS A 41 -6.35 6.75 7.64
C LYS A 41 -7.01 5.55 8.34
N GLY A 42 -6.61 4.31 8.05
CA GLY A 42 -7.33 3.13 8.55
C GLY A 42 -7.00 2.67 9.97
N SER A 43 -5.82 3.00 10.53
CA SER A 43 -5.39 2.40 11.81
C SER A 43 -4.63 3.34 12.76
N CYS A 44 -4.52 4.63 12.41
CA CYS A 44 -3.87 5.62 13.26
C CYS A 44 -4.85 6.67 13.81
N ASP A 45 -6.15 6.34 13.86
CA ASP A 45 -7.15 7.20 14.48
C ASP A 45 -7.31 6.87 15.98
N ARG A 46 -6.72 7.76 16.78
CA ARG A 46 -7.21 8.31 18.06
C ARG A 46 -6.94 7.67 19.43
N THR A 47 -6.26 6.52 19.59
CA THR A 47 -5.97 6.02 20.96
C THR A 47 -4.54 5.56 21.25
N SER A 48 -3.65 5.43 20.26
CA SER A 48 -2.30 4.86 20.47
C SER A 48 -1.14 5.84 20.29
N PHE A 49 -1.41 7.15 20.35
CA PHE A 49 -0.42 8.23 20.16
C PHE A 49 0.71 8.28 21.23
N TYR A 50 0.66 7.44 22.27
CA TYR A 50 1.56 7.55 23.44
C TYR A 50 2.69 6.53 23.56
N LYS A 51 2.83 5.53 22.67
CA LYS A 51 4.03 4.67 22.71
C LYS A 51 5.16 5.26 21.85
N ASN A 52 5.76 6.33 22.36
CA ASN A 52 6.94 7.00 21.81
C ASN A 52 8.26 6.20 21.97
N SER A 53 8.26 4.97 22.49
CA SER A 53 9.48 4.37 23.04
C SER A 53 10.06 3.17 22.30
N GLU A 54 9.44 2.68 21.22
CA GLU A 54 10.03 1.58 20.48
C GLU A 54 10.54 2.05 19.12
N LYS A 55 11.87 1.97 18.95
CA LYS A 55 12.56 1.86 17.66
C LYS A 55 12.14 0.60 16.88
N SER A 56 10.92 0.09 17.07
CA SER A 56 10.35 -0.97 16.27
C SER A 56 9.66 -0.34 15.07
N LEU A 57 9.89 -0.94 13.91
CA LEU A 57 9.54 -0.46 12.56
C LEU A 57 8.01 -0.32 12.32
N ARG A 58 7.18 -0.21 13.37
CA ARG A 58 5.73 -0.50 13.32
C ARG A 58 4.86 0.42 14.18
N SER A 59 5.33 1.57 14.66
CA SER A 59 4.43 2.56 15.30
C SER A 59 3.81 3.49 14.25
N CYS A 60 2.54 3.89 14.44
CA CYS A 60 1.85 4.89 13.60
C CYS A 60 2.61 6.21 13.43
N LYS A 61 3.54 6.51 14.36
CA LYS A 61 4.43 7.67 14.33
C LYS A 61 5.77 7.38 13.66
N SER A 62 6.17 6.11 13.55
CA SER A 62 7.24 5.57 12.70
C SER A 62 6.71 5.19 11.32
N LEU A 63 5.86 6.05 10.75
CA LEU A 63 5.61 6.06 9.33
C LEU A 63 6.92 6.36 8.63
N HIS A 64 7.62 5.30 8.24
CA HIS A 64 8.97 5.34 7.75
C HIS A 64 9.14 6.48 6.75
N THR A 65 9.91 7.51 7.13
CA THR A 65 10.32 8.56 6.20
C THR A 65 11.09 7.97 5.02
N HIS A 66 11.57 6.72 5.17
CA HIS A 66 12.34 5.99 4.18
C HIS A 66 11.94 4.52 4.07
N VAL A 67 11.81 4.00 2.85
CA VAL A 67 11.58 2.57 2.61
C VAL A 67 12.83 1.90 2.02
N GLU A 68 12.95 0.60 2.20
CA GLU A 68 14.03 -0.17 1.58
C GLU A 68 13.78 -0.28 0.06
N LYS A 69 14.85 -0.12 -0.73
CA LYS A 69 14.74 -0.14 -2.20
C LYS A 69 14.24 -1.49 -2.71
N LYS A 70 14.68 -2.59 -2.08
CA LYS A 70 14.22 -3.94 -2.44
C LYS A 70 12.71 -4.11 -2.24
N ASP A 71 12.17 -3.64 -1.12
CA ASP A 71 10.74 -3.79 -0.81
C ASP A 71 9.90 -2.92 -1.75
N LEU A 72 10.40 -1.73 -2.11
CA LEU A 72 9.79 -0.90 -3.13
C LEU A 72 9.74 -1.60 -4.50
N VAL A 73 10.83 -2.27 -4.91
CA VAL A 73 10.85 -3.02 -6.19
C VAL A 73 9.84 -4.17 -6.16
N VAL A 74 9.75 -4.91 -5.05
CA VAL A 74 8.76 -6.00 -4.92
C VAL A 74 7.33 -5.44 -4.98
N CYS A 75 7.06 -4.31 -4.31
CA CYS A 75 5.77 -3.63 -4.42
C CYS A 75 5.45 -3.17 -5.85
N ILE A 76 6.40 -2.56 -6.56
CA ILE A 76 6.18 -2.12 -7.95
C ILE A 76 5.86 -3.33 -8.85
N ASN A 77 6.59 -4.44 -8.67
CA ASN A 77 6.34 -5.67 -9.41
C ASN A 77 4.96 -6.27 -9.09
N GLU A 78 4.52 -6.21 -7.84
CA GLU A 78 3.16 -6.61 -7.47
C GLU A 78 2.12 -5.86 -8.31
N ILE A 79 2.24 -4.54 -8.45
CA ILE A 79 1.30 -3.73 -9.27
C ILE A 79 1.35 -4.10 -10.75
N LEU A 80 2.56 -4.15 -11.32
CA LEU A 80 2.74 -4.34 -12.76
C LEU A 80 2.27 -5.73 -13.21
N PHE A 81 2.56 -6.76 -12.41
CA PHE A 81 2.25 -8.16 -12.74
C PHE A 81 0.91 -8.65 -12.18
N TYR A 82 0.18 -7.84 -11.40
CA TYR A 82 -1.15 -8.20 -10.92
C TYR A 82 -2.13 -8.43 -12.09
N PRO A 83 -2.81 -9.58 -12.24
CA PRO A 83 -3.68 -9.82 -13.40
C PRO A 83 -4.82 -8.78 -13.51
N CYS A 84 -5.04 -8.25 -14.72
CA CYS A 84 -6.10 -7.26 -14.96
C CYS A 84 -7.49 -7.87 -14.72
N GLU A 85 -7.66 -9.16 -15.04
CA GLU A 85 -8.89 -9.92 -14.88
C GLU A 85 -9.29 -10.04 -13.41
N THR A 86 -8.31 -10.10 -12.51
CA THR A 86 -8.55 -10.13 -11.06
C THR A 86 -9.08 -8.79 -10.57
N ILE A 87 -8.62 -7.68 -11.14
CA ILE A 87 -9.13 -6.33 -10.84
C ILE A 87 -10.53 -6.17 -11.45
N GLN A 88 -10.76 -6.70 -12.65
CA GLN A 88 -12.06 -6.64 -13.33
C GLN A 88 -13.15 -7.44 -12.59
N LYS A 89 -12.79 -8.60 -12.03
CA LYS A 89 -13.69 -9.42 -11.20
C LYS A 89 -13.88 -8.86 -9.78
N ALA A 90 -13.09 -7.85 -9.42
CA ALA A 90 -13.20 -7.18 -8.14
C ALA A 90 -14.49 -6.32 -8.15
N ASN A 91 -15.59 -6.89 -7.65
CA ASN A 91 -16.82 -6.14 -7.42
C ASN A 91 -16.54 -4.95 -6.48
N SER A 92 -17.39 -3.93 -6.50
CA SER A 92 -17.29 -2.74 -5.62
C SER A 92 -17.12 -3.06 -4.11
N ALA A 93 -17.45 -4.28 -3.68
CA ALA A 93 -17.20 -4.80 -2.33
C ALA A 93 -15.79 -5.44 -2.13
N LEU A 94 -15.20 -6.06 -3.15
CA LEU A 94 -13.83 -6.58 -3.14
C LEU A 94 -12.92 -5.55 -3.80
N ARG A 95 -12.24 -4.72 -3.01
CA ARG A 95 -11.22 -3.81 -3.55
C ARG A 95 -9.96 -4.60 -3.90
N PRO A 96 -9.31 -4.33 -5.04
CA PRO A 96 -8.01 -4.93 -5.32
C PRO A 96 -7.06 -4.57 -4.17
N ASN A 97 -6.55 -5.61 -3.53
CA ASN A 97 -5.64 -5.49 -2.39
C ASN A 97 -4.23 -5.81 -2.90
N PHE A 98 -3.32 -4.86 -2.71
CA PHE A 98 -1.89 -5.03 -3.00
C PHE A 98 -1.18 -5.25 -1.66
N PRO A 99 -1.19 -6.48 -1.11
CA PRO A 99 -0.71 -6.77 0.24
C PRO A 99 0.74 -6.36 0.48
N ILE A 100 1.62 -6.50 -0.52
CA ILE A 100 3.04 -6.14 -0.36
C ILE A 100 3.17 -4.62 -0.28
N CYS A 101 2.58 -3.89 -1.23
CA CYS A 101 2.54 -2.44 -1.18
C CYS A 101 1.82 -1.90 0.06
N ARG A 102 0.79 -2.61 0.55
CA ARG A 102 0.06 -2.22 1.76
C ARG A 102 0.89 -2.44 3.02
N GLY A 103 1.71 -3.49 3.08
CA GLY A 103 2.70 -3.66 4.15
C GLY A 103 3.79 -2.59 4.11
N LEU A 104 4.10 -2.07 2.91
CA LEU A 104 5.11 -1.03 2.71
C LEU A 104 4.62 0.38 3.06
N PHE A 105 3.38 0.72 2.69
CA PHE A 105 2.83 2.08 2.82
C PHE A 105 1.75 2.22 3.88
N GLY A 106 1.09 1.14 4.25
CA GLY A 106 0.04 1.09 5.24
C GLY A 106 0.56 0.75 6.64
N PRO A 107 -0.31 0.82 7.66
CA PRO A 107 0.00 0.25 8.96
C PRO A 107 0.22 -1.25 8.76
N GLY A 108 1.37 -1.76 9.19
CA GLY A 108 1.66 -3.20 9.09
C GLY A 108 0.53 -4.04 9.71
N PRO A 109 0.38 -5.33 9.33
CA PRO A 109 -0.62 -6.18 9.95
C PRO A 109 -0.43 -6.08 11.46
N GLY A 110 -1.46 -5.59 12.15
CA GLY A 110 -1.49 -5.68 13.60
C GLY A 110 -1.24 -7.14 13.91
N THR A 111 -0.12 -7.44 14.55
CA THR A 111 0.06 -8.73 15.21
C THR A 111 -1.25 -8.99 15.96
N PRO A 112 -1.91 -10.15 15.76
CA PRO A 112 -2.96 -10.53 16.67
C PRO A 112 -2.34 -10.43 18.05
N LEU A 113 -2.98 -9.68 18.95
CA LEU A 113 -2.62 -9.75 20.35
C LEU A 113 -2.74 -11.23 20.71
N SER A 114 -1.58 -11.85 20.92
CA SER A 114 -1.48 -13.14 21.57
C SER A 114 -2.16 -13.02 22.92
N MET A 115 -3.10 -13.94 23.16
CA MET A 115 -3.77 -14.30 24.41
C MET A 115 -4.88 -13.36 24.90
#